data_AF-A0A3D4AXW8-F1
#
_entry.id   AF-A0A3D4AXW8-F1
#
_cell.length_a   1.000
_cell.length_b   1.000
_cell.length_c   1.000
_cell.angle_alpha   90.00
_cell.angle_beta   90.00
_cell.angle_gamma   90.00
#
_symmetry.space_group_name_H-M   'P 1'
#
loop_
_entity.id
_entity.type
_entity.pdbx_description
1 polymer ?
#
loop_
_entity_poly.entity_id
_entity_poly.type
_entity_poly.pdbx_seq_one_letter_code
_entity_poly.pdbx_strand_id
1 'polypeptide(L)'
;GQEAPPLGDRYWYPLYEKLCELDVPASIHSTSSRSERVAYSLHFINEESIAVTGLLNSNVFKDFPDLKIIVPHGGGAVPYQIGRFQSSSLRRGGPTFTDK
;
A
#
# COMPACT_ATOMS: atom_id res chain seq x y z
N GLY A 1 -20.09 6.59 2.25
CA GLY A 1 -19.85 6.22 0.84
C GLY A 1 -19.11 4.91 0.84
N GLN A 2 -19.31 4.06 -0.16
CA GLN A 2 -18.62 2.78 -0.23
C GLN A 2 -17.11 3.02 -0.40
N GLU A 3 -16.30 2.41 0.46
CA GLU A 3 -14.84 2.44 0.35
C GLU A 3 -14.41 1.64 -0.89
N ALA A 4 -13.32 2.06 -1.53
CA ALA A 4 -12.75 1.31 -2.64
C ALA A 4 -12.14 -0.02 -2.13
N PRO A 5 -12.04 -1.07 -2.98
CA PRO A 5 -11.34 -2.30 -2.61
C PRO A 5 -9.88 -2.00 -2.22
N PRO A 6 -9.30 -2.74 -1.27
CA PRO A 6 -7.90 -2.57 -0.90
C PRO A 6 -6.99 -2.81 -2.12
N LEU A 7 -5.83 -2.15 -2.16
CA LEU A 7 -4.90 -2.25 -3.30
C LEU A 7 -4.34 -3.67 -3.54
N GLY A 8 -4.52 -4.59 -2.59
CA GLY A 8 -4.21 -6.02 -2.79
C GLY A 8 -5.26 -6.80 -3.60
N ASP A 9 -6.43 -6.22 -3.85
CA ASP A 9 -7.56 -6.90 -4.51
C ASP A 9 -7.37 -7.04 -6.03
N ARG A 10 -7.91 -8.12 -6.60
CA ARG A 10 -7.84 -8.40 -8.05
C ARG A 10 -8.59 -7.38 -8.90
N TYR A 11 -9.50 -6.61 -8.31
CA TYR A 11 -10.12 -5.45 -8.94
C TYR A 11 -9.09 -4.51 -9.60
N TRP A 12 -7.90 -4.37 -9.02
CA TRP A 12 -6.84 -3.47 -9.51
C TRP A 12 -5.89 -4.11 -10.54
N TYR A 13 -5.98 -5.42 -10.79
CA TYR A 13 -5.00 -6.13 -11.63
C TYR A 13 -4.91 -5.62 -13.07
N PRO A 14 -6.02 -5.25 -13.75
CA PRO A 14 -5.91 -4.65 -15.09
C PRO A 14 -5.08 -3.36 -15.11
N LEU A 15 -5.10 -2.58 -14.03
CA LEU A 15 -4.26 -1.39 -13.91
C LEU A 15 -2.78 -1.76 -13.72
N TYR A 16 -2.50 -2.72 -12.85
CA TYR A 16 -1.12 -3.19 -12.61
C TYR A 16 -0.50 -3.83 -13.86
N GLU A 17 -1.27 -4.61 -14.60
CA GLU A 17 -0.85 -5.16 -15.89
C GLU A 17 -0.44 -4.04 -16.86
N LYS A 18 -1.25 -2.98 -16.99
CA LYS A 18 -0.91 -1.85 -17.85
C LYS A 18 0.27 -1.03 -17.37
N LEU A 19 0.46 -0.87 -16.06
CA LEU A 19 1.65 -0.20 -15.52
C LEU A 19 2.93 -0.97 -15.84
N CYS A 20 2.89 -2.31 -15.72
CA CYS A 20 4.00 -3.19 -16.10
C CYS A 20 4.25 -3.18 -17.62
N GLU A 21 3.21 -3.30 -18.45
CA GLU A 21 3.33 -3.24 -19.92
C GLU A 21 4.00 -1.94 -20.41
N LEU A 22 3.69 -0.82 -19.76
CA LEU A 22 4.22 0.50 -20.10
C LEU A 22 5.57 0.82 -19.42
N ASP A 23 6.02 -0.03 -18.50
CA ASP A 23 7.22 0.16 -17.66
C ASP A 23 7.25 1.49 -16.88
N VAL A 24 6.09 1.95 -16.39
CA VAL A 24 5.95 3.22 -15.67
C VAL A 24 5.59 3.04 -14.19
N PRO A 25 6.06 3.93 -13.30
CA PRO A 25 5.67 3.89 -11.90
C PRO A 25 4.27 4.50 -11.68
N ALA A 26 3.55 3.97 -10.69
CA ALA A 26 2.35 4.61 -10.16
C ALA A 26 2.64 5.29 -8.82
N SER A 27 2.14 6.53 -8.66
CA SER A 27 2.16 7.25 -7.38
C SER A 27 0.83 7.07 -6.67
N ILE A 28 0.85 6.45 -5.49
CA ILE A 28 -0.33 6.29 -4.63
C ILE A 28 -0.34 7.44 -3.64
N HIS A 29 -1.22 8.42 -3.87
CA HIS A 29 -1.32 9.62 -3.06
C HIS A 29 -2.73 9.73 -2.45
N SER A 30 -2.78 10.00 -1.15
CA SER A 30 -4.05 10.21 -0.44
C SER A 30 -4.73 11.52 -0.86
N THR A 31 -5.99 11.70 -0.50
CA THR A 31 -6.71 12.97 -0.70
C THR A 31 -7.28 13.47 0.62
N SER A 32 -8.07 14.54 0.57
CA SER A 32 -8.66 15.11 1.78
C SER A 32 -9.56 14.11 2.51
N SER A 33 -9.68 14.28 3.81
CA SER A 33 -10.58 13.47 4.62
C SER A 33 -11.99 14.03 4.60
N ARG A 34 -12.98 13.14 4.54
CA ARG A 34 -14.39 13.49 4.79
C ARG A 34 -14.79 13.36 6.25
N SER A 35 -13.86 12.95 7.11
CA SER A 35 -14.12 12.71 8.52
C SER A 35 -13.79 13.96 9.35
N GLU A 36 -14.76 14.47 10.10
CA GLU A 36 -14.56 15.62 11.02
C GLU A 36 -13.49 15.35 12.09
N ARG A 37 -13.29 14.08 12.47
CA ARG A 37 -12.31 13.70 13.50
C ARG A 37 -10.86 13.61 13.00
N VAL A 38 -10.64 13.55 11.69
CA VAL A 38 -9.31 13.29 11.11
C VAL A 38 -8.94 14.47 10.21
N ALA A 39 -7.98 15.27 10.68
CA ALA A 39 -7.44 16.36 9.88
C ALA A 39 -6.74 15.82 8.61
N TYR A 40 -6.67 16.67 7.57
CA TYR A 40 -6.06 16.38 6.27
C TYR A 40 -4.71 15.66 6.38
N SER A 41 -3.78 16.20 7.18
CA SER A 41 -2.42 15.64 7.32
C SER A 41 -2.39 14.26 7.99
N LEU A 42 -3.27 14.01 8.96
CA LEU A 42 -3.36 12.70 9.62
C LEU A 42 -3.98 11.64 8.70
N HIS A 43 -4.90 12.06 7.83
CA HIS A 43 -5.51 11.14 6.88
C HIS A 43 -4.51 10.60 5.87
N PHE A 44 -3.53 11.41 5.47
CA PHE A 44 -2.44 10.97 4.58
C PHE A 44 -1.65 9.82 5.19
N ILE A 45 -1.22 9.99 6.44
CA ILE A 45 -0.48 8.97 7.17
C ILE A 45 -1.28 7.66 7.23
N ASN A 46 -2.59 7.74 7.48
CA ASN A 46 -3.46 6.58 7.57
C ASN A 46 -3.58 5.86 6.22
N GLU A 47 -3.98 6.58 5.16
CA GLU A 47 -4.22 5.99 3.84
C GLU A 47 -2.95 5.41 3.21
N GLU A 48 -1.81 6.10 3.36
CA GLU A 48 -0.53 5.61 2.83
C GLU A 48 -0.03 4.38 3.60
N SER A 49 -0.25 4.34 4.92
CA SER A 49 0.06 3.14 5.71
C SER A 49 -0.85 1.98 5.30
N ILE A 50 -2.13 2.23 5.03
CA ILE A 50 -3.08 1.22 4.54
C ILE A 50 -2.64 0.70 3.17
N ALA A 51 -2.27 1.59 2.25
CA ALA A 51 -1.80 1.24 0.91
C ALA A 51 -0.54 0.34 0.96
N VAL A 52 0.50 0.78 1.68
CA VAL A 52 1.76 0.04 1.78
C VAL A 52 1.55 -1.33 2.44
N THR A 53 0.90 -1.36 3.61
CA THR A 53 0.69 -2.62 4.32
C THR A 53 -0.27 -3.58 3.59
N GLY A 54 -1.27 -3.04 2.90
CA GLY A 54 -2.19 -3.83 2.07
C GLY A 54 -1.47 -4.50 0.90
N LEU A 55 -0.67 -3.73 0.15
CA LEU A 55 0.13 -4.26 -0.95
C LEU A 55 1.13 -5.30 -0.48
N LEU A 56 1.91 -5.00 0.57
CA LEU A 56 2.92 -5.92 1.12
C LEU A 56 2.30 -7.18 1.71
N ASN A 57 1.06 -7.16 2.20
CA ASN A 57 0.37 -8.35 2.69
C ASN A 57 -0.37 -9.14 1.60
N SER A 58 -0.41 -8.62 0.37
CA SER A 58 -1.07 -9.28 -0.76
C SER A 58 -0.10 -10.14 -1.59
N ASN A 59 -0.59 -10.69 -2.70
CA ASN A 59 0.21 -11.35 -3.72
C ASN A 59 0.56 -10.42 -4.91
N VAL A 60 0.20 -9.12 -4.88
CA VAL A 60 0.39 -8.20 -6.02
C VAL A 60 1.84 -8.19 -6.51
N PHE A 61 2.83 -8.03 -5.64
CA PHE A 61 4.24 -8.05 -6.05
C PHE A 61 4.79 -9.44 -6.41
N LYS A 62 4.07 -10.51 -6.10
CA LYS A 62 4.41 -11.85 -6.60
C LYS A 62 3.86 -12.07 -8.01
N ASP A 63 2.64 -11.59 -8.25
CA ASP A 63 1.95 -11.71 -9.52
C ASP A 63 2.51 -10.70 -10.55
N PHE A 64 2.99 -9.54 -10.09
CA PHE A 64 3.57 -8.45 -10.89
C PHE A 64 4.94 -8.02 -10.31
N PRO A 65 6.01 -8.81 -10.51
CA PRO A 65 7.34 -8.50 -9.96
C PRO A 65 7.97 -7.22 -10.50
N ASP A 66 7.57 -6.79 -11.71
CA ASP A 66 8.08 -5.56 -12.35
C ASP A 66 7.27 -4.30 -11.98
N LEU A 67 6.24 -4.42 -11.14
CA LEU A 67 5.37 -3.30 -10.78
C LEU A 67 6.11 -2.29 -9.89
N LYS A 68 6.13 -1.02 -10.32
CA LYS A 68 6.80 0.08 -9.60
C LYS A 68 5.76 0.97 -8.92
N ILE A 69 5.77 1.00 -7.59
CA ILE A 69 4.88 1.84 -6.79
C ILE A 69 5.70 2.86 -5.98
N ILE A 70 5.27 4.12 -6.03
CA ILE A 70 5.79 5.21 -5.21
C ILE A 70 4.68 5.62 -4.24
N VAL A 71 4.98 5.63 -2.94
CA VAL A 71 4.10 6.18 -1.92
C VAL A 71 4.76 7.43 -1.33
N PRO A 72 4.20 8.64 -1.55
CA PRO A 72 4.73 9.89 -1.02
C PRO A 72 4.77 9.95 0.51
N HIS A 73 5.29 11.05 1.04
CA HIS A 73 5.38 11.36 2.49
C HIS A 73 6.02 10.24 3.34
N GLY A 74 6.92 9.45 2.73
CA GLY A 74 7.60 8.35 3.40
C GLY A 74 6.75 7.10 3.58
N GLY A 75 5.65 6.93 2.84
CA GLY A 75 4.79 5.75 2.97
C GLY A 75 3.97 5.76 4.26
N GLY A 76 3.52 6.94 4.69
CA GLY A 76 2.85 7.14 5.96
C GLY A 76 3.73 6.79 7.15
N ALA A 77 3.22 5.94 8.04
CA ALA A 77 3.92 5.55 9.27
C ALA A 77 4.82 4.31 9.08
N VAL A 78 4.83 3.67 7.91
CA VAL A 78 5.41 2.34 7.74
C VAL A 78 6.91 2.28 8.05
N PRO A 79 7.77 3.18 7.54
CA PRO A 79 9.20 3.11 7.86
C PRO A 79 9.48 3.27 9.37
N TYR A 80 8.76 4.19 10.04
CA TYR A 80 8.95 4.42 11.48
C TYR A 80 8.41 3.27 12.35
N GLN A 81 7.36 2.58 11.88
CA GLN A 81 6.66 1.53 12.62
C GLN A 81 6.80 0.16 11.94
N ILE A 82 7.89 -0.07 11.20
CA ILE A 82 8.05 -1.28 10.37
C ILE A 82 7.92 -2.56 11.22
N GLY A 83 8.53 -2.57 12.41
CA GLY A 83 8.43 -3.67 13.37
C GLY A 83 7.00 -3.97 13.81
N ARG A 84 6.17 -2.93 14.00
CA ARG A 84 4.76 -3.08 14.34
C ARG A 84 3.98 -3.72 13.18
N PHE A 85 4.16 -3.23 11.96
CA PHE A 85 3.39 -3.68 10.81
C PHE A 85 3.77 -5.09 10.34
N GLN A 86 5.06 -5.44 10.34
CA GLN A 86 5.52 -6.77 9.92
C GLN A 86 5.35 -7.86 10.99
N SER A 87 5.06 -7.49 12.25
CA SER A 87 4.89 -8.43 13.36
C SER A 87 3.86 -9.53 13.08
N SER A 88 2.80 -9.19 12.33
CA SER A 88 1.76 -10.14 11.92
C SER A 88 2.26 -11.17 10.91
N SER A 89 3.14 -10.79 9.98
CA SER A 89 3.77 -11.69 9.01
C SER A 89 4.74 -12.65 9.71
N LEU A 90 5.56 -12.12 10.63
CA LEU A 90 6.50 -12.91 11.44
C LEU A 90 5.81 -14.01 12.24
N ARG A 91 4.68 -13.69 12.88
CA ARG A 91 3.88 -14.66 13.65
C ARG A 91 3.34 -15.81 12.81
N ARG A 92 3.17 -15.59 11.49
CA ARG A 92 2.66 -16.59 10.55
C ARG A 92 3.78 -17.38 9.86
N GLY A 93 5.05 -17.12 10.22
CA GLY A 93 6.22 -17.73 9.57
C GLY A 93 6.42 -17.27 8.12
N GLY A 94 5.86 -16.11 7.74
CA GLY A 94 5.98 -15.55 6.41
C GLY A 94 7.20 -14.63 6.25
N PRO A 95 7.52 -14.23 5.00
CA PRO A 95 8.56 -13.24 4.72
C PRO A 95 8.26 -11.91 5.40
N THR A 96 9.31 -11.21 5.81
CA THR A 96 9.19 -9.86 6.37
C THR A 96 8.93 -8.82 5.27
N PHE A 97 8.64 -7.59 5.67
CA PHE A 97 8.45 -6.51 4.70
C PHE A 97 9.75 -6.09 4.02
N THR A 98 10.90 -6.40 4.63
CA THR A 98 12.22 -6.18 4.04
C THR A 98 12.67 -7.31 3.13
N ASP A 99 11.97 -8.45 3.13
CA ASP A 99 12.27 -9.59 2.26
C ASP A 99 11.45 -9.59 0.96
N LYS A 100 10.52 -8.63 0.82
CA LYS A 100 9.64 -8.45 -0.34
C LYS A 100 10.05 -7.21 -1.12
#